data_AF-G8NRE4-F1
#
_entry.id   AF-G8NRE4-F1
#
_cell.length_a   1.000
_cell.length_b   1.000
_cell.length_c   1.000
_cell.angle_alpha   90.00
_cell.angle_beta   90.00
_cell.angle_gamma   90.00
#
_symmetry.space_group_name_H-M   'P 1'
#
loop_
_entity.id
_entity.type
_entity.pdbx_description
1 polymer ?
#
loop_
_entity_poly.entity_id
_entity_poly.type
_entity_poly.pdbx_seq_one_letter_code
_entity_poly.pdbx_strand_id
1 'polypeptide(L)'
;MLLFFPQAYVPAAPLQSRVCSSLQAITPTQKRKGKNHIRWDERETLTSPDRRWKLDVFPVFDGKDNHSPVQLTDCADSKTHTIMYLESEADVHWGPDGNSLLIVDEQCAVCSDLLLFGDVESRLHEEKPNTHTKSRVADEIHHAVEKRVGADMDLYHYAVEFAWWQGNSLIVSISVDSVKKDTDGSAAGNSDKMVGHCYGAIVDTKENRLVRLVLDKELRKEYDGHCE
;
A
#
# COMPACT_ATOMS: atom_id res chain seq x y z
N MET A 1 -48.45 -49.86 1.19
CA MET A 1 -47.29 -50.13 2.06
C MET A 1 -46.20 -49.15 1.61
N LEU A 2 -46.07 -48.01 2.30
CA LEU A 2 -45.13 -46.94 1.96
C LEU A 2 -43.84 -47.13 2.78
N LEU A 3 -42.72 -47.29 2.10
CA LEU A 3 -41.39 -47.42 2.72
C LEU A 3 -40.84 -46.01 3.02
N PHE A 4 -40.62 -45.71 4.30
CA PHE A 4 -39.84 -44.56 4.75
C PHE A 4 -38.37 -44.96 4.82
N PHE A 5 -37.51 -44.28 4.08
CA PHE A 5 -36.06 -44.30 4.28
C PHE A 5 -35.67 -43.16 5.24
N PRO A 6 -34.88 -43.41 6.30
CA PRO A 6 -34.36 -42.33 7.12
C PRO A 6 -33.20 -41.64 6.39
N GLN A 7 -33.27 -40.31 6.26
CA GLN A 7 -32.15 -39.49 5.84
C GLN A 7 -31.04 -39.58 6.91
N ALA A 8 -29.86 -40.03 6.49
CA ALA A 8 -28.66 -39.97 7.31
C ALA A 8 -28.27 -38.51 7.51
N TYR A 9 -28.19 -38.11 8.78
CA TYR A 9 -27.68 -36.80 9.19
C TYR A 9 -26.16 -36.77 8.92
N VAL A 10 -25.74 -35.98 7.93
CA VAL A 10 -24.33 -35.69 7.69
C VAL A 10 -23.98 -34.46 8.52
N PRO A 11 -23.15 -34.57 9.58
CA PRO A 11 -22.72 -33.39 10.32
C PRO A 11 -21.89 -32.50 9.39
N ALA A 12 -22.22 -31.21 9.36
CA ALA A 12 -21.41 -30.21 8.69
C ALA A 12 -20.00 -30.24 9.29
N ALA A 13 -19.01 -30.63 8.48
CA ALA A 13 -17.62 -30.52 8.89
C ALA A 13 -17.30 -29.03 9.14
N PRO A 14 -16.62 -28.67 10.24
CA PRO A 14 -16.17 -27.31 10.44
C PRO A 14 -15.24 -26.92 9.27
N LEU A 15 -15.50 -25.78 8.63
CA LEU A 15 -14.56 -25.18 7.69
C LEU A 15 -13.22 -25.03 8.41
N GLN A 16 -12.26 -25.91 8.10
CA GLN A 16 -10.88 -25.69 8.47
C GLN A 16 -10.44 -24.43 7.72
N SER A 17 -10.29 -23.32 8.45
CA SER A 17 -9.62 -22.11 7.96
C SER A 17 -8.26 -22.55 7.39
N ARG A 18 -8.14 -22.49 6.07
CA ARG A 18 -6.90 -22.82 5.37
C ARG A 18 -6.02 -21.58 5.43
N VAL A 19 -4.97 -21.70 6.22
CA VAL A 19 -3.98 -20.66 6.44
C VAL A 19 -2.87 -20.82 5.41
N CYS A 20 -2.41 -19.74 4.78
CA CYS A 20 -1.28 -19.80 3.86
C CYS A 20 -0.03 -20.34 4.58
N SER A 21 0.51 -21.46 4.09
CA SER A 21 1.75 -22.05 4.58
C SER A 21 2.91 -21.57 3.69
N SER A 22 3.85 -20.81 4.24
CA SER A 22 5.03 -20.40 3.51
C SER A 22 6.03 -21.57 3.40
N LEU A 23 6.20 -22.14 2.21
CA LEU A 23 7.39 -22.93 1.89
C LEU A 23 8.50 -21.97 1.45
N GLN A 24 9.24 -21.39 2.41
CA GLN A 24 10.46 -20.66 2.07
C GLN A 24 11.56 -21.68 1.73
N ALA A 25 11.74 -21.96 0.44
CA ALA A 25 12.95 -22.60 -0.06
C ALA A 25 14.11 -21.61 0.08
N ILE A 26 15.08 -21.95 0.93
CA ILE A 26 16.26 -21.12 1.20
C ILE A 26 17.20 -21.25 -0.01
N THR A 27 17.24 -20.24 -0.86
CA THR A 27 18.33 -20.03 -1.83
C THR A 27 19.22 -18.91 -1.28
N PRO A 28 20.55 -19.08 -1.19
CA PRO A 28 21.40 -18.05 -0.61
C PRO A 28 21.72 -16.95 -1.62
N THR A 29 21.97 -15.76 -1.07
CA THR A 29 22.64 -14.59 -1.67
C THR A 29 21.76 -13.57 -2.40
N GLN A 30 21.08 -12.72 -1.64
CA GLN A 30 20.86 -11.32 -2.02
C GLN A 30 20.81 -10.45 -0.75
N LYS A 31 21.45 -9.27 -0.83
CA LYS A 31 21.48 -8.24 0.21
C LYS A 31 20.07 -7.99 0.73
N ARG A 32 19.88 -8.07 2.06
CA ARG A 32 18.63 -7.74 2.76
C ARG A 32 18.25 -6.27 2.49
N LYS A 33 17.57 -5.95 1.40
CA LYS A 33 16.45 -4.99 1.42
C LYS A 33 15.29 -5.71 2.13
N GLY A 34 14.47 -4.99 2.89
CA GLY A 34 13.51 -5.56 3.84
C GLY A 34 12.57 -6.58 3.21
N LYS A 35 12.06 -7.52 4.01
CA LYS A 35 11.13 -8.61 3.62
C LYS A 35 9.79 -8.14 3.00
N ASN A 36 9.64 -6.86 2.72
CA ASN A 36 8.41 -6.17 2.37
C ASN A 36 8.54 -5.36 1.07
N HIS A 37 9.66 -5.45 0.38
CA HIS A 37 9.90 -4.76 -0.88
C HIS A 37 9.61 -5.72 -2.05
N ILE A 38 8.89 -5.24 -3.06
CA ILE A 38 8.56 -5.99 -4.28
C ILE A 38 9.02 -5.23 -5.52
N ARG A 39 9.44 -5.96 -6.56
CA ARG A 39 9.92 -5.40 -7.82
C ARG A 39 9.24 -6.10 -8.99
N TRP A 40 8.98 -5.38 -10.08
CA TRP A 40 8.25 -5.92 -11.23
C TRP A 40 8.99 -7.10 -11.90
N ASP A 41 10.32 -7.13 -11.85
CA ASP A 41 11.17 -8.13 -12.50
C ASP A 41 11.49 -9.35 -11.62
N GLU A 42 11.05 -9.34 -10.36
CA GLU A 42 11.32 -10.39 -9.38
C GLU A 42 10.04 -11.11 -8.96
N ARG A 43 10.15 -12.43 -8.77
CA ARG A 43 9.06 -13.21 -8.21
C ARG A 43 9.10 -13.09 -6.71
N GLU A 44 8.06 -12.50 -6.15
CA GLU A 44 7.95 -12.30 -4.71
C GLU A 44 6.62 -12.80 -4.17
N THR A 45 6.65 -13.27 -2.93
CA THR A 45 5.46 -13.72 -2.20
C THR A 45 5.52 -13.18 -0.79
N LEU A 46 4.57 -12.31 -0.46
CA LEU A 46 4.35 -11.76 0.88
C LEU A 46 3.08 -12.37 1.47
N THR A 47 3.06 -12.57 2.78
CA THR A 47 1.91 -13.18 3.46
C THR A 47 1.52 -12.29 4.63
N SER A 48 0.22 -12.07 4.82
CA SER A 48 -0.29 -11.28 5.95
C SER A 48 0.11 -11.92 7.28
N PRO A 49 0.19 -11.15 8.38
CA PRO A 49 0.52 -11.65 9.72
C PRO A 49 -0.35 -12.83 10.19
N ASP A 50 -1.65 -12.77 9.92
CA ASP A 50 -2.62 -13.83 10.22
C ASP A 50 -2.61 -14.98 9.19
N ARG A 51 -1.82 -14.80 8.10
CA ARG A 51 -1.66 -15.71 6.96
C ARG A 51 -2.96 -16.05 6.24
N ARG A 52 -3.97 -15.18 6.35
CA ARG A 52 -5.19 -15.27 5.56
C ARG A 52 -4.96 -14.83 4.12
N TRP A 53 -4.10 -13.84 3.93
CA TRP A 53 -3.83 -13.23 2.63
C TRP A 53 -2.42 -13.52 2.17
N LYS A 54 -2.29 -13.68 0.86
CA LYS A 54 -1.00 -13.79 0.18
C LYS A 54 -0.96 -12.80 -0.97
N LEU A 55 0.08 -11.99 -1.02
CA LEU A 55 0.39 -11.09 -2.12
C LEU A 55 1.52 -11.72 -2.94
N ASP A 56 1.27 -11.93 -4.23
CA ASP A 56 2.25 -12.46 -5.16
C ASP A 56 2.54 -11.46 -6.28
N VAL A 57 3.81 -11.40 -6.68
CA VAL A 57 4.25 -10.74 -7.90
C VAL A 57 4.89 -11.80 -8.80
N PHE A 58 4.42 -11.86 -10.04
CA PHE A 58 4.96 -12.76 -11.05
C PHE A 58 5.48 -11.96 -12.24
N PRO A 59 6.79 -12.01 -12.53
CA PRO A 59 7.37 -11.30 -13.65
C PRO A 59 6.74 -11.70 -14.98
N VAL A 60 6.22 -10.73 -15.73
CA VAL A 60 5.73 -10.92 -17.10
C VAL A 60 6.71 -10.25 -18.06
N PHE A 61 7.33 -11.05 -18.93
CA PHE A 61 8.27 -10.58 -19.93
C PHE A 61 7.67 -10.79 -21.33
N ASP A 62 6.68 -9.98 -21.70
CA ASP A 62 6.00 -10.06 -23.01
C ASP A 62 6.55 -9.08 -24.06
N GLY A 63 7.56 -8.27 -23.68
CA GLY A 63 8.43 -7.53 -24.58
C GLY A 63 7.89 -6.19 -25.08
N LYS A 64 6.76 -5.69 -24.55
CA LYS A 64 6.25 -4.36 -24.92
C LYS A 64 6.18 -3.38 -23.75
N ASP A 65 5.86 -3.85 -22.56
CA ASP A 65 5.80 -3.01 -21.37
C ASP A 65 6.30 -3.82 -20.16
N ASN A 66 7.25 -3.26 -19.42
CA ASN A 66 7.81 -3.90 -18.24
C ASN A 66 6.86 -3.67 -17.06
N HIS A 67 5.83 -4.51 -16.94
CA HIS A 67 4.93 -4.48 -15.79
C HIS A 67 4.52 -5.87 -15.35
N SER A 68 4.32 -6.04 -14.06
CA SER A 68 3.92 -7.33 -13.48
C SER A 68 2.67 -7.18 -12.63
N PRO A 69 1.69 -8.09 -12.76
CA PRO A 69 0.49 -8.04 -11.94
C PRO A 69 0.87 -8.30 -10.48
N VAL A 70 0.38 -7.45 -9.59
CA VAL A 70 0.36 -7.70 -8.16
C VAL A 70 -0.97 -8.37 -7.84
N GLN A 71 -0.90 -9.59 -7.36
CA GLN A 71 -2.05 -10.44 -7.13
C GLN A 71 -2.24 -10.68 -5.64
N LEU A 72 -3.48 -10.59 -5.18
CA LEU A 72 -3.87 -10.92 -3.82
C LEU A 72 -4.76 -12.15 -3.80
N THR A 73 -4.36 -13.15 -3.02
CA THR A 73 -5.07 -14.42 -2.87
C THR A 73 -5.63 -14.56 -1.46
N ASP A 74 -6.93 -14.84 -1.34
CA ASP A 74 -7.52 -15.35 -0.09
C ASP A 74 -7.17 -16.84 0.04
N CYS A 75 -6.44 -17.18 1.10
CA CYS A 75 -5.99 -18.55 1.33
C CYS A 75 -7.11 -19.49 1.79
N ALA A 76 -8.23 -18.96 2.28
CA ALA A 76 -9.36 -19.75 2.75
C ALA A 76 -10.14 -20.38 1.57
N ASP A 77 -10.33 -19.63 0.48
CA ASP A 77 -11.10 -20.08 -0.69
C ASP A 77 -10.30 -20.14 -2.01
N SER A 78 -9.01 -19.77 -1.97
CA SER A 78 -8.08 -19.74 -3.10
C SER A 78 -8.50 -18.77 -4.23
N LYS A 79 -9.35 -17.79 -3.96
CA LYS A 79 -9.65 -16.74 -4.95
C LYS A 79 -8.49 -15.78 -5.05
N THR A 80 -8.13 -15.43 -6.28
CA THR A 80 -7.04 -14.50 -6.59
C THR A 80 -7.59 -13.31 -7.36
N HIS A 81 -7.18 -12.10 -6.94
CA HIS A 81 -7.56 -10.83 -7.54
C HIS A 81 -6.29 -10.06 -7.91
N THR A 82 -6.20 -9.55 -9.14
CA THR A 82 -5.17 -8.56 -9.47
C THR A 82 -5.56 -7.24 -8.84
N ILE A 83 -4.69 -6.64 -8.03
CA ILE A 83 -4.98 -5.39 -7.32
C ILE A 83 -4.30 -4.17 -7.94
N MET A 84 -3.18 -4.37 -8.64
CA MET A 84 -2.49 -3.36 -9.43
C MET A 84 -1.51 -4.03 -10.41
N TYR A 85 -0.90 -3.22 -11.28
CA TYR A 85 0.25 -3.60 -12.10
C TYR A 85 1.45 -2.77 -11.63
N LEU A 86 2.54 -3.45 -11.29
CA LEU A 86 3.76 -2.83 -10.82
C LEU A 86 4.67 -2.56 -12.03
N GLU A 87 5.03 -1.29 -12.24
CA GLU A 87 5.91 -0.84 -13.32
C GLU A 87 7.38 -0.70 -12.89
N SER A 88 7.62 -0.55 -11.58
CA SER A 88 8.95 -0.37 -10.98
C SER A 88 9.05 -1.20 -9.69
N GLU A 89 9.13 -0.56 -8.53
CA GLU A 89 9.23 -1.20 -7.23
C GLU A 89 8.20 -0.61 -6.26
N ALA A 90 7.89 -1.37 -5.22
CA ALA A 90 6.95 -0.93 -4.22
C ALA A 90 7.29 -1.53 -2.86
N ASP A 91 6.96 -0.78 -1.81
CA ASP A 91 7.02 -1.28 -0.44
C ASP A 91 5.62 -1.67 0.05
N VAL A 92 5.54 -2.82 0.70
CA VAL A 92 4.29 -3.48 1.09
C VAL A 92 4.25 -3.63 2.60
N HIS A 93 3.27 -3.00 3.23
CA HIS A 93 3.12 -2.98 4.68
C HIS A 93 1.77 -3.58 5.07
N TRP A 94 1.81 -4.82 5.58
CA TRP A 94 0.66 -5.42 6.24
C TRP A 94 0.40 -4.75 7.58
N GLY A 95 -0.87 -4.46 7.84
CA GLY A 95 -1.32 -4.02 9.16
C GLY A 95 -1.24 -5.16 10.19
N PRO A 96 -1.17 -4.81 11.48
CA PRO A 96 -1.07 -5.78 12.57
C PRO A 96 -2.32 -6.65 12.73
N ASP A 97 -3.44 -6.22 12.17
CA ASP A 97 -4.71 -6.95 12.12
C ASP A 97 -4.71 -8.08 11.06
N GLY A 98 -3.71 -8.12 10.18
CA GLY A 98 -3.65 -9.08 9.07
C GLY A 98 -4.58 -8.77 7.90
N ASN A 99 -5.41 -7.72 8.00
CA ASN A 99 -6.47 -7.42 7.03
C ASN A 99 -6.40 -6.00 6.48
N SER A 100 -5.54 -5.15 7.05
CA SER A 100 -5.14 -3.88 6.47
C SER A 100 -3.87 -4.08 5.63
N LEU A 101 -3.78 -3.39 4.48
CA LEU A 101 -2.64 -3.44 3.57
C LEU A 101 -2.34 -2.04 3.04
N LEU A 102 -1.09 -1.61 3.16
CA LEU A 102 -0.57 -0.45 2.46
C LEU A 102 0.45 -0.90 1.41
N ILE A 103 0.36 -0.33 0.21
CA ILE A 103 1.40 -0.41 -0.82
C ILE A 103 1.85 1.02 -1.12
N VAL A 104 3.15 1.26 -1.02
CA VAL A 104 3.82 2.49 -1.47
C VAL A 104 4.40 2.18 -2.85
N ASP A 105 3.75 2.68 -3.90
CA ASP A 105 4.11 2.41 -5.30
C ASP A 105 5.10 3.47 -5.79
N GLU A 106 6.36 3.07 -6.01
CA GLU A 106 7.42 3.97 -6.48
C GLU A 106 7.36 4.10 -8.01
N GLN A 107 6.53 5.02 -8.49
CA GLN A 107 6.34 5.25 -9.93
C GLN A 107 7.57 5.89 -10.59
N CYS A 108 8.34 6.66 -9.82
CA CYS A 108 9.61 7.24 -10.27
C CYS A 108 10.53 7.55 -9.09
N ALA A 109 11.78 7.94 -9.38
CA ALA A 109 12.81 8.20 -8.36
C ALA A 109 12.43 9.27 -7.30
N VAL A 110 11.39 10.07 -7.55
CA VAL A 110 10.97 11.18 -6.69
C VAL A 110 9.45 11.28 -6.53
N CYS A 111 8.72 10.23 -6.95
CA CYS A 111 7.26 10.19 -6.87
C CYS A 111 6.76 8.83 -6.42
N SER A 112 5.99 8.83 -5.34
CA SER A 112 5.33 7.64 -4.80
C SER A 112 3.82 7.83 -4.74
N ASP A 113 3.06 6.79 -5.07
CA ASP A 113 1.62 6.72 -4.82
C ASP A 113 1.34 5.82 -3.61
N LEU A 114 0.21 6.05 -2.95
CA LEU A 114 -0.22 5.28 -1.78
C LEU A 114 -1.48 4.50 -2.13
N LEU A 115 -1.43 3.19 -2.00
CA LEU A 115 -2.61 2.32 -2.09
C LEU A 115 -2.91 1.75 -0.71
N LEU A 116 -3.98 2.25 -0.08
CA LEU A 116 -4.42 1.78 1.23
C LEU A 116 -5.71 0.96 1.11
N PHE A 117 -5.63 -0.27 1.59
CA PHE A 117 -6.74 -1.18 1.82
C PHE A 117 -6.95 -1.28 3.33
N GLY A 118 -7.87 -0.47 3.87
CA GLY A 118 -8.22 -0.52 5.30
C GLY A 118 -8.96 -1.80 5.73
N ASP A 119 -9.60 -2.46 4.77
CA ASP A 119 -10.19 -3.79 4.90
C ASP A 119 -10.09 -4.48 3.54
N VAL A 120 -9.13 -5.40 3.43
CA VAL A 120 -8.85 -6.16 2.20
C VAL A 120 -10.06 -7.00 1.78
N GLU A 121 -10.71 -7.68 2.72
CA GLU A 121 -11.86 -8.53 2.45
C GLU A 121 -13.00 -7.74 1.80
N SER A 122 -13.38 -6.62 2.43
CA SER A 122 -14.47 -5.77 1.92
C SER A 122 -14.16 -5.21 0.53
N ARG A 123 -12.92 -4.79 0.28
CA ARG A 123 -12.49 -4.20 -1.00
C ARG A 123 -12.49 -5.19 -2.16
N LEU A 124 -12.07 -6.44 -1.92
CA LEU A 124 -11.98 -7.44 -2.98
C LEU A 124 -13.34 -8.05 -3.37
N HIS A 125 -14.32 -7.97 -2.47
CA HIS A 125 -15.68 -8.42 -2.73
C HIS A 125 -16.58 -7.38 -3.44
N GLU A 126 -16.06 -6.19 -3.75
CA GLU A 126 -16.75 -5.23 -4.61
C GLU A 126 -16.89 -5.80 -6.04
N GLU A 127 -18.08 -5.67 -6.67
CA GLU A 127 -18.39 -6.27 -7.98
C GLU A 127 -17.43 -5.83 -9.11
N LYS A 128 -16.69 -4.74 -8.92
CA LYS A 128 -15.62 -4.27 -9.81
C LYS A 128 -14.49 -3.67 -8.96
N PRO A 129 -13.55 -4.49 -8.47
CA PRO A 129 -12.39 -3.98 -7.77
C PRO A 129 -11.64 -3.09 -8.76
N ASN A 130 -11.59 -1.79 -8.45
CA ASN A 130 -11.12 -0.81 -9.40
C ASN A 130 -9.59 -0.78 -9.31
N THR A 131 -8.92 -1.64 -10.11
CA THR A 131 -7.50 -2.07 -10.02
C THR A 131 -6.45 -0.96 -10.23
N HIS A 132 -6.89 0.30 -10.32
CA HIS A 132 -6.04 1.49 -10.51
C HIS A 132 -6.62 2.73 -9.80
N THR A 133 -7.57 2.58 -8.87
CA THR A 133 -8.11 3.76 -8.20
C THR A 133 -7.12 4.24 -7.16
N LYS A 134 -6.52 5.40 -7.42
CA LYS A 134 -5.79 6.20 -6.44
C LYS A 134 -6.49 6.12 -5.09
N SER A 135 -5.75 5.83 -4.03
CA SER A 135 -6.36 5.76 -2.71
C SER A 135 -6.98 7.11 -2.39
N ARG A 136 -8.25 7.11 -1.99
CA ARG A 136 -8.90 8.32 -1.45
C ARG A 136 -8.04 9.00 -0.36
N VAL A 137 -7.35 8.19 0.44
CA VAL A 137 -6.43 8.69 1.48
C VAL A 137 -5.21 9.36 0.86
N ALA A 138 -4.67 8.84 -0.25
CA ALA A 138 -3.58 9.49 -0.97
C ALA A 138 -3.99 10.89 -1.44
N ASP A 139 -5.18 11.02 -2.03
CA ASP A 139 -5.71 12.31 -2.46
C ASP A 139 -5.95 13.27 -1.28
N GLU A 140 -6.51 12.78 -0.16
CA GLU A 140 -6.71 13.58 1.05
C GLU A 140 -5.39 14.08 1.64
N ILE A 141 -4.35 13.24 1.64
CA ILE A 141 -3.00 13.59 2.08
C ILE A 141 -2.37 14.62 1.14
N HIS A 142 -2.37 14.36 -0.16
CA HIS A 142 -1.79 15.26 -1.16
C HIS A 142 -2.42 16.65 -1.07
N HIS A 143 -3.75 16.71 -0.98
CA HIS A 143 -4.47 17.98 -0.86
C HIS A 143 -4.16 18.70 0.47
N ALA A 144 -4.02 17.97 1.57
CA ALA A 144 -3.64 18.56 2.85
C ALA A 144 -2.22 19.14 2.82
N VAL A 145 -1.29 18.46 2.15
CA VAL A 145 0.09 18.91 1.92
C VAL A 145 0.11 20.17 1.04
N GLU A 146 -0.56 20.16 -0.12
CA GLU A 146 -0.67 21.32 -1.02
C GLU A 146 -1.17 22.56 -0.26
N LYS A 147 -2.24 22.39 0.53
CA LYS A 147 -2.80 23.47 1.33
C LYS A 147 -1.83 23.98 2.38
N ARG A 148 -0.98 23.12 2.92
CA ARG A 148 -0.01 23.47 3.98
C ARG A 148 1.22 24.18 3.41
N VAL A 149 1.69 23.75 2.26
CA VAL A 149 2.81 24.38 1.52
C VAL A 149 2.40 25.77 1.03
N GLY A 150 1.18 25.92 0.52
CA GLY A 150 0.62 27.21 0.12
C GLY A 150 0.26 27.29 -1.37
N ALA A 151 -0.75 28.11 -1.69
CA ALA A 151 -1.32 28.17 -3.04
C ALA A 151 -0.37 28.77 -4.10
N ASP A 152 0.63 29.55 -3.67
CA ASP A 152 1.64 30.18 -4.52
C ASP A 152 2.88 29.29 -4.76
N MET A 153 2.81 28.02 -4.37
CA MET A 153 3.86 27.03 -4.54
C MET A 153 3.35 25.86 -5.40
N ASP A 154 4.25 25.25 -6.17
CA ASP A 154 4.07 23.96 -6.82
C ASP A 154 4.82 22.87 -6.05
N LEU A 155 4.26 21.66 -6.00
CA LEU A 155 4.94 20.48 -5.47
C LEU A 155 5.76 19.85 -6.59
N TYR A 156 7.07 19.77 -6.41
CA TYR A 156 8.00 19.23 -7.40
C TYR A 156 8.38 17.78 -7.10
N HIS A 157 8.64 17.48 -5.82
CA HIS A 157 8.84 16.11 -5.33
C HIS A 157 7.78 15.78 -4.28
N TYR A 158 7.28 14.55 -4.32
CA TYR A 158 6.34 14.02 -3.34
C TYR A 158 6.68 12.54 -3.15
N ALA A 159 7.38 12.23 -2.06
CA ALA A 159 7.86 10.90 -1.77
C ALA A 159 7.40 10.46 -0.38
N VAL A 160 7.06 9.19 -0.26
CA VAL A 160 6.74 8.57 1.03
C VAL A 160 8.02 7.94 1.54
N GLU A 161 8.56 8.47 2.63
CA GLU A 161 9.87 8.05 3.16
C GLU A 161 9.73 6.88 4.16
N PHE A 162 8.60 6.83 4.87
CA PHE A 162 8.37 5.81 5.88
C PHE A 162 6.88 5.61 6.13
N ALA A 163 6.51 4.36 6.42
CA ALA A 163 5.17 3.99 6.84
C ALA A 163 5.22 2.99 8.00
N TRP A 164 4.38 3.23 9.01
CA TRP A 164 4.33 2.41 10.22
C TRP A 164 2.93 2.34 10.84
N TRP A 165 2.63 1.19 11.43
CA TRP A 165 1.38 0.91 12.12
C TRP A 165 1.48 1.14 13.63
N GLN A 166 0.69 2.05 14.18
CA GLN A 166 0.53 2.24 15.62
C GLN A 166 -0.89 1.88 16.04
N GLY A 167 -1.07 0.63 16.49
CA GLY A 167 -2.43 0.09 16.71
C GLY A 167 -3.21 0.06 15.40
N ASN A 168 -4.37 0.74 15.38
CA ASN A 168 -5.23 0.86 14.18
C ASN A 168 -4.98 2.15 13.40
N SER A 169 -3.93 2.89 13.72
CA SER A 169 -3.55 4.09 12.99
C SER A 169 -2.33 3.80 12.13
N LEU A 170 -2.36 4.30 10.91
CA LEU A 170 -1.22 4.31 10.01
C LEU A 170 -0.57 5.69 10.07
N ILE A 171 0.74 5.72 10.28
CA ILE A 171 1.56 6.93 10.23
C ILE A 171 2.44 6.83 8.99
N VAL A 172 2.37 7.87 8.15
CA VAL A 172 3.16 7.97 6.92
C VAL A 172 3.97 9.27 6.98
N SER A 173 5.28 9.21 6.74
CA SER A 173 6.09 10.41 6.53
C SER A 173 6.19 10.72 5.05
N ILE A 174 6.13 12.01 4.72
CA ILE A 174 6.07 12.50 3.34
C ILE A 174 7.09 13.61 3.20
N SER A 175 8.07 13.37 2.34
CA SER A 175 9.04 14.35 1.88
C SER A 175 8.47 15.09 0.69
N VAL A 176 8.55 16.42 0.73
CA VAL A 176 7.96 17.28 -0.30
C VAL A 176 8.92 18.41 -0.62
N ASP A 177 9.36 18.48 -1.87
CA ASP A 177 10.03 19.68 -2.35
C ASP A 177 9.03 20.57 -3.06
N SER A 178 9.07 21.86 -2.73
CA SER A 178 8.19 22.87 -3.31
C SER A 178 8.98 24.00 -3.96
N VAL A 179 8.42 24.55 -5.03
CA VAL A 179 8.99 25.71 -5.73
C VAL A 179 7.94 26.80 -5.85
N LYS A 180 8.37 28.05 -5.72
CA LYS A 180 7.45 29.18 -5.89
C LYS A 180 6.99 29.27 -7.35
N LYS A 181 5.69 29.43 -7.54
CA LYS A 181 5.11 29.73 -8.85
C LYS A 181 5.65 31.07 -9.35
N ASP A 182 6.04 31.10 -10.62
CA ASP A 182 6.32 32.35 -11.32
C ASP A 182 5.01 33.13 -11.56
N THR A 183 5.14 34.40 -11.93
CA THR A 183 4.02 35.34 -12.14
C THR A 183 2.99 34.88 -13.18
N ASP A 184 3.34 33.94 -14.04
CA ASP A 184 2.47 33.33 -15.05
C ASP A 184 1.86 31.99 -14.60
N GLY A 185 2.13 31.56 -13.36
CA GLY A 185 1.67 30.29 -12.81
C GLY A 185 2.53 29.08 -13.17
N SER A 186 3.66 29.28 -13.85
CA SER A 186 4.63 28.21 -14.14
C SER A 186 5.50 27.91 -12.93
N ALA A 187 5.89 26.65 -12.72
CA ALA A 187 6.95 26.31 -11.77
C ALA A 187 8.24 27.02 -12.21
N ALA A 188 8.78 27.90 -11.37
CA ALA A 188 10.00 28.63 -11.70
C ALA A 188 11.14 27.62 -11.95
N GLY A 189 11.75 27.65 -13.12
CA GLY A 189 12.85 26.76 -13.53
C GLY A 189 14.17 26.96 -12.76
N ASN A 190 14.12 27.45 -11.53
CA ASN A 190 15.24 27.63 -10.63
C ASN A 190 15.18 26.62 -9.48
N SER A 191 15.89 25.51 -9.64
CA SER A 191 16.18 24.56 -8.55
C SER A 191 16.78 25.24 -7.31
N ASP A 192 17.43 26.40 -7.48
CA ASP A 192 18.04 27.20 -6.41
C ASP A 192 17.04 27.80 -5.41
N LYS A 193 15.73 27.65 -5.66
CA LYS A 193 14.65 28.12 -4.77
C LYS A 193 13.75 27.01 -4.25
N MET A 194 14.16 25.74 -4.40
CA MET A 194 13.41 24.62 -3.83
C MET A 194 13.45 24.67 -2.31
N VAL A 195 12.28 24.51 -1.68
CA VAL A 195 12.13 24.41 -0.24
C VAL A 195 11.60 23.03 0.07
N GLY A 196 12.41 22.24 0.77
CA GLY A 196 12.04 20.93 1.28
C GLY A 196 11.18 21.04 2.54
N HIS A 197 10.16 20.20 2.61
CA HIS A 197 9.23 20.06 3.72
C HIS A 197 9.12 18.59 4.09
N CYS A 198 8.92 18.34 5.38
CA CYS A 198 8.60 17.02 5.88
C CYS A 198 7.32 17.07 6.71
N TYR A 199 6.38 16.20 6.35
CA TYR A 199 5.09 16.07 7.00
C TYR A 199 4.84 14.64 7.47
N GLY A 200 4.09 14.49 8.55
CA GLY A 200 3.51 13.23 8.97
C GLY A 200 2.01 13.20 8.70
N ALA A 201 1.52 12.21 7.98
CA ALA A 201 0.10 11.93 7.81
C ALA A 201 -0.35 10.85 8.80
N ILE A 202 -1.32 11.19 9.65
CA ILE A 202 -1.95 10.24 10.57
C ILE A 202 -3.28 9.80 9.95
N VAL A 203 -3.38 8.52 9.63
CA VAL A 203 -4.52 7.92 8.91
C VAL A 203 -5.27 6.98 9.83
N ASP A 204 -6.60 7.10 9.83
CA ASP A 204 -7.51 6.13 10.42
C ASP A 204 -7.83 5.08 9.37
N THR A 205 -7.33 3.86 9.55
CA THR A 205 -7.45 2.82 8.51
C THR A 205 -8.82 2.16 8.51
N LYS A 206 -9.55 2.21 9.63
CA LYS A 206 -10.92 1.71 9.70
C LYS A 206 -11.87 2.60 8.90
N GLU A 207 -11.73 3.91 9.04
CA GLU A 207 -12.54 4.88 8.30
C GLU A 207 -11.91 5.24 6.93
N ASN A 208 -10.73 4.70 6.63
CA ASN A 208 -9.93 4.93 5.43
C ASN A 208 -9.86 6.43 5.08
N ARG A 209 -9.40 7.25 6.03
CA ARG A 209 -9.32 8.72 5.90
C ARG A 209 -8.13 9.33 6.64
N LEU A 210 -7.69 10.49 6.15
CA LEU A 210 -6.72 11.32 6.87
C LEU A 210 -7.35 11.91 8.13
N VAL A 211 -6.71 11.71 9.28
CA VAL A 211 -7.11 12.33 10.55
C VAL A 211 -6.50 13.72 10.67
N ARG A 212 -5.18 13.82 10.49
CA ARG A 212 -4.43 15.08 10.55
C ARG A 212 -3.07 14.97 9.88
N LEU A 213 -2.57 16.12 9.45
CA LEU A 213 -1.19 16.32 9.03
C LEU A 213 -0.41 16.99 10.17
N VAL A 214 0.76 16.47 10.50
CA VAL A 214 1.67 16.99 11.52
C VAL A 214 2.98 17.44 10.89
N LEU A 215 3.68 18.37 11.55
CA LEU A 215 5.01 18.83 11.10
C LEU A 215 6.10 17.84 11.56
N ASP A 216 7.25 17.83 10.89
CA ASP A 216 8.42 17.00 11.23
C ASP A 216 8.76 17.01 12.73
N LYS A 217 8.72 18.18 13.39
CA LYS A 217 8.99 18.30 14.82
C LYS A 217 8.04 17.46 15.69
N GLU A 218 6.75 17.43 15.33
CA GLU A 218 5.75 16.63 16.03
C GLU A 218 5.86 15.16 15.65
N LEU A 219 6.11 14.86 14.37
CA LEU A 219 6.35 13.52 13.87
C LEU A 219 7.49 12.82 14.63
N ARG A 220 8.64 13.49 14.77
CA ARG A 220 9.80 12.99 15.53
C ARG A 220 9.47 12.80 17.00
N LYS A 221 8.74 13.73 17.60
CA LYS A 221 8.47 13.74 19.04
C LYS A 221 7.46 12.66 19.46
N GLU A 222 6.40 12.48 18.67
CA GLU A 222 5.26 11.64 19.04
C GLU A 222 5.34 10.24 18.43
N TYR A 223 6.02 10.08 17.30
CA TYR A 223 5.98 8.85 16.49
C TYR A 223 7.36 8.32 16.12
N ASP A 224 8.45 8.97 16.57
CA ASP A 224 9.84 8.61 16.21
C ASP A 224 10.08 8.55 14.69
N GLY A 225 9.27 9.27 13.92
CA GLY A 225 9.33 9.33 12.45
C GLY A 225 10.03 10.60 11.97
N HIS A 226 10.63 10.54 10.79
CA HIS A 226 11.16 11.70 10.06
C HIS A 226 11.23 11.39 8.56
N CYS A 227 11.48 12.42 7.77
CA CYS A 227 11.96 12.30 6.40
C CYS A 227 13.50 12.35 6.44
N GLU A 228 14.17 11.53 5.63
CA GLU A 228 15.63 11.50 5.54
C GLU A 228 16.21 12.72 4.82
#